data_AF-A0A3N4IHL8-F1
#
_entry.id   AF-A0A3N4IHL8-F1
#
_cell.length_a   1.000
_cell.length_b   1.000
_cell.length_c   1.000
_cell.angle_alpha   90.00
_cell.angle_beta   90.00
_cell.angle_gamma   90.00
#
_symmetry.space_group_name_H-M   'P 1'
#
loop_
_entity.id
_entity.type
_entity.pdbx_description
1 polymer ?
#
loop_
_entity_poly.entity_id
_entity_poly.type
_entity_poly.pdbx_seq_one_letter_code
_entity_poly.pdbx_strand_id
1 'polypeptide(L)'
;MIQFMLGDKLFIVPHTKLPVIRRVLDLGMGTGAWSIAVARSYPSCNVTGIELVPHLLPAEEDQPSNLEIQVDDLNNPFTWPVDHFDFIQSRNVLLGISRPWGEYMKDCTRILRAGGWLQFIEFEWCLKTDPPNQIPKGSAIHQWNTYFSEAMEDREKPRNLGEPSRLNHHMQGAGLTDVSQRMLRVPLWPWSSSRITTSSPDSLADSTIVPHENDIADKFSGQVTLSLAHLSQYMITTYCGVSLNEFYILMASVRNEIEQRQYRVYLPL
;
A
#
# COMPACT_ATOMS: atom_id res chain seq x y z
N MET A 1 5.89 -1.61 9.36
CA MET A 1 4.41 -1.53 9.46
C MET A 1 3.71 -2.54 8.57
N ILE A 2 3.71 -2.39 7.22
CA ILE A 2 3.00 -3.32 6.31
C ILE A 2 3.43 -4.79 6.48
N GLN A 3 4.74 -5.05 6.64
CA GLN A 3 5.23 -6.42 6.89
C GLN A 3 4.53 -7.10 8.07
N PHE A 4 4.40 -6.38 9.19
CA PHE A 4 3.68 -6.86 10.37
C PHE A 4 2.20 -7.09 10.04
N MET A 5 1.54 -6.17 9.34
CA MET A 5 0.14 -6.31 8.92
C MET A 5 -0.09 -7.49 7.96
N LEU A 6 0.97 -8.05 7.38
CA LEU A 6 0.90 -9.26 6.56
C LEU A 6 1.35 -10.52 7.29
N GLY A 7 1.55 -10.45 8.61
CA GLY A 7 2.02 -11.59 9.41
C GLY A 7 3.49 -11.93 9.18
N ASP A 8 4.30 -10.92 8.90
CA ASP A 8 5.70 -11.04 8.51
C ASP A 8 5.95 -11.86 7.23
N LYS A 9 4.90 -12.18 6.46
CA LYS A 9 5.03 -12.81 5.14
C LYS A 9 5.61 -11.86 4.09
N LEU A 10 6.64 -12.29 3.38
CA LEU A 10 7.21 -11.55 2.23
C LEU A 10 6.31 -11.67 0.98
N PHE A 11 5.61 -12.79 0.84
CA PHE A 11 4.72 -13.08 -0.28
C PHE A 11 3.30 -13.27 0.24
N ILE A 12 2.34 -12.55 -0.32
CA ILE A 12 0.91 -12.77 -0.03
C ILE A 12 0.34 -13.94 -0.85
N VAL A 13 1.01 -14.26 -1.96
CA VAL A 13 0.73 -15.45 -2.76
C VAL A 13 1.03 -16.70 -1.93
N PRO A 14 0.11 -17.70 -1.90
CA PRO A 14 0.37 -18.96 -1.19
C PRO A 14 1.67 -19.61 -1.66
N HIS A 15 2.56 -19.98 -0.73
CA HIS A 15 3.84 -20.59 -1.07
C HIS A 15 3.72 -21.86 -1.92
N THR A 16 2.63 -22.62 -1.76
CA THR A 16 2.34 -23.81 -2.59
C THR A 16 2.10 -23.50 -4.06
N LYS A 17 1.78 -22.24 -4.39
CA LYS A 17 1.58 -21.76 -5.75
C LYS A 17 2.78 -21.00 -6.31
N LEU A 18 3.76 -20.64 -5.46
CA LEU A 18 4.95 -19.94 -5.93
C LEU A 18 5.82 -20.88 -6.76
N PRO A 19 6.25 -20.46 -7.97
CA PRO A 19 7.19 -21.24 -8.73
C PRO A 19 8.58 -21.17 -8.07
N VAL A 20 9.56 -21.88 -8.63
CA VAL A 20 10.96 -21.60 -8.29
C VAL A 20 11.28 -20.17 -8.73
N ILE A 21 11.44 -19.29 -7.75
CA ILE A 21 11.79 -17.89 -7.95
C ILE A 21 13.32 -17.84 -8.18
N ARG A 22 13.74 -17.13 -9.22
CA ARG A 22 15.14 -16.85 -9.57
C ARG A 22 15.37 -15.37 -9.83
N ARG A 23 14.37 -14.66 -10.37
CA ARG A 23 14.41 -13.21 -10.59
C ARG A 23 13.18 -12.54 -9.99
N VAL A 24 13.41 -11.61 -9.08
CA VAL A 24 12.39 -10.83 -8.38
C VAL A 24 12.56 -9.37 -8.73
N LEU A 25 11.45 -8.66 -8.97
CA LEU A 25 11.42 -7.21 -9.12
C LEU A 25 10.61 -6.58 -7.99
N ASP A 26 11.17 -5.56 -7.34
CA ASP A 26 10.49 -4.73 -6.33
C ASP A 26 10.32 -3.31 -6.88
N LEU A 27 9.10 -2.97 -7.28
CA LEU A 27 8.75 -1.69 -7.87
C LEU A 27 8.43 -0.69 -6.74
N GLY A 28 9.29 0.31 -6.56
CA GLY A 28 9.18 1.30 -5.49
C GLY A 28 9.67 0.74 -4.15
N MET A 29 10.90 0.22 -4.12
CA MET A 29 11.41 -0.49 -2.95
C MET A 29 11.56 0.40 -1.71
N GLY A 30 11.60 1.73 -1.87
CA GLY A 30 11.85 2.70 -0.80
C GLY A 30 13.17 2.43 -0.10
N THR A 31 13.11 2.14 1.20
CA THR A 31 14.30 1.80 2.01
C THR A 31 14.90 0.42 1.70
N GLY A 32 14.30 -0.34 0.79
CA GLY A 32 14.74 -1.68 0.42
C GLY A 32 14.46 -2.74 1.47
N ALA A 33 13.71 -2.43 2.55
CA ALA A 33 13.48 -3.37 3.65
C ALA A 33 12.90 -4.72 3.19
N TRP A 34 11.98 -4.72 2.22
CA TRP A 34 11.44 -5.96 1.65
C TRP A 34 12.46 -6.64 0.73
N SER A 35 13.05 -5.89 -0.20
CA SER A 35 14.07 -6.38 -1.13
C SER A 35 15.25 -7.07 -0.42
N ILE A 36 15.78 -6.45 0.64
CA ILE A 36 16.84 -7.01 1.48
C ILE A 36 16.37 -8.29 2.18
N ALA A 37 15.14 -8.31 2.72
CA ALA A 37 14.61 -9.49 3.37
C ALA A 37 14.44 -10.67 2.39
N VAL A 38 13.92 -10.41 1.19
CA VAL A 38 13.82 -11.43 0.13
C VAL A 38 15.20 -11.93 -0.30
N ALA A 39 16.14 -11.03 -0.57
CA ALA A 39 17.49 -11.39 -0.98
C ALA A 39 18.21 -12.26 0.06
N ARG A 40 18.05 -11.95 1.35
CA ARG A 40 18.59 -12.75 2.47
C ARG A 40 17.87 -14.10 2.65
N SER A 41 16.55 -14.13 2.52
CA SER A 41 15.76 -15.37 2.68
C SER A 41 15.89 -16.31 1.48
N TYR A 42 16.21 -15.80 0.30
CA TYR A 42 16.33 -16.58 -0.93
C TYR A 42 17.65 -16.29 -1.66
N PRO A 43 18.81 -16.78 -1.16
CA PRO A 43 20.12 -16.51 -1.74
C PRO A 43 20.30 -16.99 -3.19
N SER A 44 19.45 -17.90 -3.66
CA SER A 44 19.44 -18.41 -5.04
C SER A 44 18.68 -17.53 -6.03
N CYS A 45 18.07 -16.45 -5.56
CA CYS A 45 17.32 -15.48 -6.36
C CYS A 45 18.14 -14.20 -6.51
N ASN A 46 18.05 -13.56 -7.66
CA ASN A 46 18.47 -12.18 -7.87
C ASN A 46 17.25 -11.28 -7.67
N VAL A 47 17.40 -10.26 -6.82
CA VAL A 47 16.38 -9.25 -6.57
C VAL A 47 16.82 -7.97 -7.26
N THR A 48 15.92 -7.36 -8.03
CA THR A 48 16.10 -6.02 -8.59
C THR A 48 15.12 -5.08 -7.90
N GLY A 49 15.61 -4.02 -7.26
CA GLY A 49 14.80 -2.98 -6.64
C GLY A 49 14.82 -1.70 -7.46
N ILE A 50 13.65 -1.11 -7.72
CA ILE A 50 13.52 0.19 -8.38
C ILE A 50 13.11 1.23 -7.35
N GLU A 51 13.84 2.35 -7.29
CA GLU A 51 13.49 3.47 -6.44
C GLU A 51 13.92 4.80 -7.08
N LEU A 52 13.00 5.76 -7.16
CA LEU A 52 13.23 7.05 -7.79
C LEU A 52 14.11 7.97 -6.92
N VAL A 53 14.09 7.78 -5.60
CA VAL A 53 14.65 8.71 -4.62
C VAL A 53 15.93 8.15 -3.98
N PRO A 54 17.14 8.59 -4.43
CA PRO A 54 18.39 7.97 -4.02
C PRO A 54 18.70 8.01 -2.52
N HIS A 55 18.20 9.01 -1.79
CA HIS A 55 18.47 9.14 -0.35
C HIS A 55 17.69 8.15 0.53
N LEU A 56 16.71 7.44 -0.04
CA LEU A 56 16.03 6.34 0.66
C LEU A 56 16.82 5.04 0.59
N LEU A 57 17.76 4.92 -0.34
CA LEU A 57 18.47 3.68 -0.60
C LEU A 57 19.31 3.24 0.61
N PRO A 58 19.37 1.92 0.88
CA PRO A 58 20.24 1.39 1.93
C PRO A 58 21.71 1.66 1.60
N ALA A 59 22.53 1.82 2.64
CA ALA A 59 23.97 1.93 2.48
C ALA A 59 24.53 0.71 1.75
N GLU A 60 25.53 0.90 0.88
CA GLU A 60 26.05 -0.16 0.01
C GLU A 60 26.56 -1.37 0.82
N GLU A 61 27.14 -1.13 1.99
CA GLU A 61 27.63 -2.16 2.91
C GLU A 61 26.52 -3.06 3.49
N ASP A 62 25.27 -2.58 3.52
CA ASP A 62 24.11 -3.33 4.05
C ASP A 62 23.39 -4.14 2.96
N GLN A 63 23.74 -3.93 1.69
CA GLN A 63 23.08 -4.55 0.53
C GLN A 63 23.55 -6.01 0.35
N PRO A 64 22.62 -6.98 0.30
CA PRO A 64 22.95 -8.36 -0.07
C PRO A 64 23.56 -8.43 -1.48
N SER A 65 24.51 -9.34 -1.70
CA SER A 65 25.22 -9.46 -3.00
C SER A 65 24.32 -9.88 -4.18
N ASN A 66 23.13 -10.40 -3.89
CA ASN A 66 22.11 -10.77 -4.85
C ASN A 66 20.98 -9.73 -4.97
N LEU A 67 21.17 -8.52 -4.46
CA LEU A 67 20.29 -7.36 -4.64
C LEU A 67 20.95 -6.35 -5.58
N GLU A 68 20.29 -6.04 -6.69
CA GLU A 68 20.64 -4.95 -7.59
C GLU A 68 19.62 -3.82 -7.40
N ILE A 69 20.09 -2.58 -7.28
CA ILE A 69 19.22 -1.40 -7.12
C ILE A 69 19.38 -0.50 -8.34
N GLN A 70 18.27 -0.08 -8.92
CA GLN A 70 18.25 0.85 -10.05
C GLN A 70 17.44 2.09 -9.68
N VAL A 71 18.00 3.26 -9.98
CA VAL A 71 17.30 4.54 -9.87
C VAL A 71 16.57 4.82 -11.17
N ASP A 72 15.26 4.60 -11.17
CA ASP A 72 14.41 4.80 -12.34
C ASP A 72 12.99 5.24 -11.92
N ASP A 73 12.27 5.84 -12.86
CA ASP A 73 10.90 6.31 -12.68
C ASP A 73 9.91 5.28 -13.24
N LEU A 74 9.04 4.78 -12.36
CA LEU A 74 7.98 3.82 -12.70
C LEU A 74 6.92 4.39 -13.67
N ASN A 75 6.93 5.71 -13.90
CA ASN A 75 6.12 6.36 -14.93
C ASN A 75 6.68 6.18 -16.35
N ASN A 76 7.91 5.71 -16.50
CA ASN A 76 8.48 5.35 -17.79
C ASN A 76 8.05 3.94 -18.21
N PRO A 77 7.99 3.65 -19.52
CA PRO A 77 7.85 2.29 -20.00
C PRO A 77 9.01 1.41 -19.52
N PHE A 78 8.68 0.20 -19.06
CA PHE A 78 9.68 -0.74 -18.55
C PHE A 78 10.59 -1.24 -19.67
N THR A 79 11.91 -1.27 -19.44
CA THR A 79 12.91 -1.58 -20.48
C THR A 79 13.35 -3.05 -20.50
N TRP A 80 12.90 -3.87 -19.55
CA TRP A 80 13.22 -5.30 -19.52
C TRP A 80 12.56 -6.08 -20.68
N PRO A 81 13.18 -7.20 -21.10
CA PRO A 81 12.58 -8.13 -22.05
C PRO A 81 11.23 -8.69 -21.59
N VAL A 82 10.45 -9.21 -22.53
CA VAL A 82 9.27 -10.03 -22.24
C VAL A 82 9.67 -11.26 -21.43
N ASP A 83 8.80 -11.71 -20.51
CA ASP A 83 9.00 -12.92 -19.70
C ASP A 83 10.31 -12.94 -18.88
N HIS A 84 10.73 -11.79 -18.35
CA HIS A 84 12.03 -11.66 -17.68
C HIS A 84 12.03 -12.09 -16.20
N PHE A 85 11.00 -11.68 -15.44
CA PHE A 85 10.91 -11.89 -14.00
C PHE A 85 9.97 -13.03 -13.64
N ASP A 86 10.29 -13.74 -12.55
CA ASP A 86 9.44 -14.81 -12.00
C ASP A 86 8.41 -14.28 -11.01
N PHE A 87 8.76 -13.17 -10.36
CA PHE A 87 7.95 -12.52 -9.34
C PHE A 87 8.13 -11.01 -9.41
N ILE A 88 7.03 -10.27 -9.33
CA ILE A 88 7.04 -8.81 -9.28
C ILE A 88 6.20 -8.37 -8.08
N GLN A 89 6.76 -7.49 -7.26
CA GLN A 89 6.03 -6.74 -6.25
C GLN A 89 5.92 -5.28 -6.66
N SER A 90 4.76 -4.69 -6.42
CA SER A 90 4.58 -3.24 -6.35
C SER A 90 3.91 -2.90 -5.03
N ARG A 91 4.50 -1.98 -4.26
CA ARG A 91 4.02 -1.70 -2.90
C ARG A 91 4.13 -0.24 -2.53
N ASN A 92 2.99 0.34 -2.17
CA ASN A 92 2.86 1.71 -1.67
C ASN A 92 3.45 2.75 -2.63
N VAL A 93 3.22 2.57 -3.93
CA VAL A 93 3.67 3.47 -5.00
C VAL A 93 2.57 4.37 -5.53
N LEU A 94 1.32 4.21 -5.05
CA LEU A 94 0.14 4.89 -5.59
C LEU A 94 0.34 6.38 -5.83
N LEU A 95 0.89 7.09 -4.85
CA LEU A 95 1.05 8.54 -4.96
C LEU A 95 2.13 8.95 -5.97
N GLY A 96 3.05 8.05 -6.34
CA GLY A 96 4.11 8.27 -7.32
C GLY A 96 3.71 7.91 -8.75
N ILE A 97 2.66 7.11 -8.96
CA ILE A 97 2.20 6.70 -10.29
C ILE A 97 1.21 7.73 -10.84
N SER A 98 1.62 8.42 -11.89
CA SER A 98 0.86 9.44 -12.62
C SER A 98 0.39 9.01 -14.01
N ARG A 99 0.92 7.90 -14.53
CA ARG A 99 0.46 7.28 -15.80
C ARG A 99 -0.78 6.39 -15.58
N PRO A 100 -1.53 6.05 -16.64
CA PRO A 100 -2.68 5.17 -16.52
C PRO A 100 -2.29 3.81 -15.92
N TRP A 101 -2.99 3.40 -14.85
CA TRP A 101 -2.73 2.15 -14.13
C TRP A 101 -2.86 0.90 -15.01
N GLY A 102 -3.75 0.94 -16.01
CA GLY A 102 -3.86 -0.14 -16.99
C GLY A 102 -2.60 -0.30 -17.84
N GLU A 103 -1.87 0.77 -18.14
CA GLU A 103 -0.59 0.68 -18.86
C GLU A 103 0.54 0.21 -17.95
N TYR A 104 0.58 0.71 -16.70
CA TYR A 104 1.51 0.24 -15.69
C TYR A 104 1.37 -1.27 -15.45
N MET A 105 0.13 -1.77 -15.35
CA MET A 105 -0.17 -3.20 -15.21
C MET A 105 0.22 -4.01 -16.46
N LYS A 106 0.02 -3.45 -17.66
CA LYS A 106 0.48 -4.07 -18.92
C LYS A 106 2.00 -4.19 -18.99
N ASP A 107 2.73 -3.19 -18.51
CA ASP A 107 4.18 -3.26 -18.44
C ASP A 107 4.65 -4.33 -17.44
N CYS A 108 4.04 -4.37 -16.25
CA CYS A 108 4.32 -5.41 -15.26
C CYS A 108 4.08 -6.82 -15.82
N THR A 109 2.93 -7.05 -16.46
CA THR A 109 2.56 -8.36 -17.02
C THR A 109 3.42 -8.77 -18.20
N ARG A 110 3.82 -7.83 -19.06
CA ARG A 110 4.71 -8.10 -20.19
C ARG A 110 6.06 -8.65 -19.75
N ILE A 111 6.65 -8.10 -18.68
CA ILE A 111 7.96 -8.52 -18.18
C ILE A 111 7.87 -9.69 -17.20
N LEU A 112 6.67 -10.11 -16.83
CA LEU A 112 6.42 -11.28 -15.98
C LEU A 112 6.35 -12.52 -16.86
N ARG A 113 7.12 -13.55 -16.53
CA ARG A 113 7.04 -14.83 -17.27
C ARG A 113 5.67 -15.47 -17.15
N ALA A 114 5.34 -16.32 -18.13
CA ALA A 114 4.24 -17.28 -17.98
C ALA A 114 4.38 -18.12 -16.69
N GLY A 115 3.34 -18.12 -15.85
CA GLY A 115 3.33 -18.79 -14.55
C GLY A 115 4.05 -18.03 -13.42
N GLY A 116 4.55 -16.82 -13.69
CA GLY A 116 5.02 -15.89 -12.67
C GLY A 116 3.88 -15.28 -11.86
N TRP A 117 4.25 -14.61 -10.77
CA TRP A 117 3.28 -13.94 -9.89
C TRP A 117 3.54 -12.44 -9.76
N LEU A 118 2.44 -11.70 -9.65
CA LEU A 118 2.42 -10.26 -9.43
C LEU A 118 1.65 -9.99 -8.14
N GLN A 119 2.25 -9.26 -7.20
CA GLN A 119 1.56 -8.83 -5.99
C GLN A 119 1.56 -7.31 -5.87
N PHE A 120 0.41 -6.76 -5.49
CA PHE A 120 0.22 -5.34 -5.23
C PHE A 120 -0.25 -5.13 -3.81
N ILE A 121 0.31 -4.14 -3.13
CA ILE A 121 -0.08 -3.75 -1.78
C ILE A 121 -0.17 -2.22 -1.74
N GLU A 122 -1.38 -1.67 -1.65
CA GLU A 122 -1.62 -0.23 -1.75
C GLU A 122 -2.63 0.23 -0.70
N PHE A 123 -2.37 1.39 -0.10
CA PHE A 123 -3.35 2.05 0.75
C PHE A 123 -4.40 2.77 -0.08
N GLU A 124 -5.65 2.70 0.35
CA GLU A 124 -6.65 3.69 -0.02
C GLU A 124 -6.54 4.87 0.94
N TRP A 125 -6.16 6.04 0.46
CA TRP A 125 -5.87 7.19 1.33
C TRP A 125 -7.09 7.94 1.85
N CYS A 126 -8.31 7.50 1.52
CA CYS A 126 -9.53 8.00 2.14
C CYS A 126 -9.90 7.17 3.36
N LEU A 127 -10.18 7.83 4.49
CA LEU A 127 -10.60 7.17 5.71
C LEU A 127 -11.96 6.52 5.55
N LYS A 128 -12.11 5.30 6.06
CA LYS A 128 -13.36 4.52 6.07
C LYS A 128 -13.80 4.20 7.49
N THR A 129 -15.03 3.71 7.62
CA THR A 129 -15.67 3.38 8.90
C THR A 129 -16.27 1.99 8.86
N ASP A 130 -16.34 1.33 10.03
CA ASP A 130 -17.12 0.12 10.26
C ASP A 130 -18.22 0.39 11.32
N PRO A 131 -19.52 0.23 11.01
CA PRO A 131 -20.06 -0.14 9.69
C PRO A 131 -19.81 0.94 8.61
N PRO A 132 -19.89 0.59 7.30
CA PRO A 132 -19.54 1.50 6.21
C PRO A 132 -20.48 2.70 6.10
N ASN A 133 -19.97 3.78 5.48
CA ASN A 133 -20.70 5.01 5.17
C ASN A 133 -21.27 5.75 6.39
N GLN A 134 -20.62 5.62 7.56
CA GLN A 134 -21.05 6.27 8.80
C GLN A 134 -20.38 7.62 9.06
N ILE A 135 -19.44 8.06 8.21
CA ILE A 135 -18.77 9.35 8.38
C ILE A 135 -19.80 10.47 8.17
N PRO A 136 -20.14 11.27 9.21
CA PRO A 136 -21.15 12.31 9.08
C PRO A 136 -20.67 13.41 8.12
N LYS A 137 -21.56 13.87 7.25
CA LYS A 137 -21.27 15.03 6.39
C LYS A 137 -20.93 16.24 7.26
N GLY A 138 -19.81 16.89 6.94
CA GLY A 138 -19.33 18.05 7.68
C GLY A 138 -18.51 17.73 8.94
N SER A 139 -18.34 16.45 9.32
CA SER A 139 -17.38 16.08 10.36
C SER A 139 -15.94 16.40 9.94
N ALA A 140 -15.02 16.48 10.89
CA ALA A 140 -13.61 16.72 10.62
C ALA A 140 -13.01 15.63 9.72
N ILE A 141 -13.36 14.35 9.92
CA ILE A 141 -12.96 13.25 9.03
C ILE A 141 -13.51 13.44 7.63
N HIS A 142 -14.78 13.83 7.48
CA HIS A 142 -15.37 14.13 6.17
C HIS A 142 -14.62 15.26 5.47
N GLN A 143 -14.39 16.38 6.18
CA GLN A 143 -13.65 17.52 5.65
C GLN A 143 -12.22 17.14 5.23
N TRP A 144 -11.52 16.35 6.05
CA TRP A 144 -10.18 15.87 5.70
C TRP A 144 -10.20 14.98 4.45
N ASN A 145 -11.12 14.02 4.34
CA ASN A 145 -11.26 13.19 3.14
C ASN A 145 -11.55 14.04 1.89
N THR A 146 -12.41 15.06 2.01
CA THR A 146 -12.71 16.00 0.91
C THR A 146 -11.47 16.77 0.50
N TYR A 147 -10.80 17.46 1.43
CA TYR A 147 -9.59 18.22 1.12
C TYR A 147 -8.47 17.34 0.57
N PHE A 148 -8.27 16.16 1.14
CA PHE A 148 -7.25 15.25 0.66
C PHE A 148 -7.56 14.79 -0.77
N SER A 149 -8.82 14.45 -1.07
CA SER A 149 -9.22 14.05 -2.43
C SER A 149 -9.05 15.20 -3.42
N GLU A 150 -9.51 16.40 -3.07
CA GLU A 150 -9.39 17.60 -3.91
C GLU A 150 -7.92 17.99 -4.15
N ALA A 151 -7.07 17.92 -3.13
CA ALA A 151 -5.64 18.22 -3.25
C ALA A 151 -4.89 17.20 -4.12
N MET A 152 -5.40 15.97 -4.22
CA MET A 152 -4.81 14.87 -4.97
C MET A 152 -5.38 14.74 -6.39
N GLU A 153 -6.53 15.37 -6.65
CA GLU A 153 -7.05 15.63 -8.00
C GLU A 153 -6.27 16.79 -8.64
N ASP A 154 -4.98 16.57 -8.88
CA ASP A 154 -4.23 17.40 -9.80
C ASP A 154 -4.83 17.26 -11.21
N ARG A 155 -5.23 18.39 -11.78
CA ARG A 155 -5.89 18.45 -13.10
C ARG A 155 -4.96 18.12 -14.26
N GLU A 156 -3.64 18.18 -14.04
CA GLU A 156 -2.63 17.82 -15.06
C GLU A 156 -2.10 16.40 -14.87
N LYS A 157 -2.07 15.89 -13.63
CA LYS A 157 -1.57 14.54 -13.30
C LYS A 157 -2.41 13.88 -12.20
N PRO A 158 -3.56 13.25 -12.55
CA PRO A 158 -4.42 12.63 -11.55
C PRO A 158 -3.65 11.53 -10.80
N ARG A 159 -3.66 11.60 -9.46
CA ARG A 159 -3.01 10.61 -8.57
C ARG A 159 -3.85 9.33 -8.40
N ASN A 160 -5.03 9.29 -9.04
CA ASN A 160 -5.94 8.16 -9.15
C ASN A 160 -6.21 7.44 -7.81
N LEU A 161 -6.67 8.18 -6.79
CA LEU A 161 -6.89 7.65 -5.44
C LEU A 161 -7.83 6.44 -5.34
N GLY A 162 -8.65 6.19 -6.36
CA GLY A 162 -9.56 5.04 -6.45
C GLY A 162 -8.96 3.76 -7.05
N GLU A 163 -7.70 3.76 -7.49
CA GLU A 163 -7.10 2.60 -8.17
C GLU A 163 -6.82 1.38 -7.29
N PRO A 164 -6.52 1.51 -5.98
CA PRO A 164 -6.37 0.32 -5.13
C PRO A 164 -7.61 -0.58 -5.14
N SER A 165 -8.82 0.00 -5.16
CA SER A 165 -10.07 -0.77 -5.25
C SER A 165 -10.27 -1.45 -6.61
N ARG A 166 -9.49 -1.08 -7.63
CA ARG A 166 -9.60 -1.56 -9.02
C ARG A 166 -8.43 -2.47 -9.44
N LEU A 167 -7.49 -2.77 -8.54
CA LEU A 167 -6.32 -3.59 -8.84
C LEU A 167 -6.68 -4.94 -9.48
N ASN A 168 -7.68 -5.65 -8.94
CA ASN A 168 -8.18 -6.89 -9.53
C ASN A 168 -8.62 -6.72 -10.99
N HIS A 169 -9.34 -5.63 -11.28
CA HIS A 169 -9.81 -5.34 -12.63
C HIS A 169 -8.65 -5.04 -13.58
N HIS A 170 -7.67 -4.26 -13.14
CA HIS A 170 -6.45 -3.99 -13.93
C HIS A 170 -5.65 -5.26 -14.20
N MET A 171 -5.46 -6.12 -13.19
CA MET A 171 -4.77 -7.38 -13.31
C MET A 171 -5.44 -8.32 -14.32
N GLN A 172 -6.77 -8.48 -14.21
CA GLN A 172 -7.55 -9.28 -15.17
C GLN A 172 -7.48 -8.70 -16.58
N GLY A 173 -7.64 -7.38 -16.71
CA GLY A 173 -7.56 -6.68 -17.99
C GLY A 173 -6.18 -6.75 -18.65
N ALA A 174 -5.13 -6.99 -17.87
CA ALA A 174 -3.76 -7.20 -18.35
C ALA A 174 -3.44 -8.68 -18.64
N GLY A 175 -4.39 -9.60 -18.43
CA GLY A 175 -4.26 -11.02 -18.79
C GLY A 175 -3.85 -11.96 -17.65
N LEU A 176 -3.79 -11.50 -16.40
CA LEU A 176 -3.64 -12.41 -15.25
C LEU A 176 -4.94 -13.20 -15.02
N THR A 177 -4.79 -14.47 -14.63
CA THR A 177 -5.90 -15.43 -14.54
C THR A 177 -6.24 -15.87 -13.12
N ASP A 178 -5.25 -16.02 -12.22
CA ASP A 178 -5.45 -16.35 -10.81
C ASP A 178 -5.34 -15.07 -9.96
N VAL A 179 -6.41 -14.27 -9.97
CA VAL A 179 -6.44 -12.93 -9.38
C VAL A 179 -7.30 -12.92 -8.12
N SER A 180 -6.71 -12.49 -7.01
CA SER A 180 -7.39 -12.34 -5.71
C SER A 180 -7.02 -11.01 -5.05
N GLN A 181 -7.98 -10.36 -4.40
CA GLN A 181 -7.76 -9.16 -3.60
C GLN A 181 -8.38 -9.34 -2.23
N ARG A 182 -7.74 -8.76 -1.22
CA ARG A 182 -8.23 -8.70 0.14
C ARG A 182 -7.94 -7.32 0.71
N MET A 183 -8.94 -6.70 1.31
CA MET A 183 -8.78 -5.46 2.07
C MET A 183 -8.41 -5.82 3.52
N LEU A 184 -7.34 -5.23 4.02
CA LEU A 184 -7.00 -5.22 5.44
C LEU A 184 -7.42 -3.88 6.04
N ARG A 185 -8.09 -3.92 7.18
CA ARG A 185 -8.43 -2.70 7.93
C ARG A 185 -7.22 -2.35 8.79
N VAL A 186 -6.70 -1.15 8.62
CA VAL A 186 -5.65 -0.58 9.48
C VAL A 186 -6.31 0.42 10.43
N PRO A 187 -6.67 0.02 11.66
CA PRO A 187 -7.40 0.90 12.56
C PRO A 187 -6.55 2.09 12.96
N LEU A 188 -7.17 3.28 12.96
CA LEU A 188 -6.52 4.49 13.46
C LEU A 188 -6.60 4.62 14.98
N TRP A 189 -7.35 3.73 15.63
CA TRP A 189 -7.50 3.64 17.08
C TRP A 189 -7.88 2.22 17.50
N PRO A 190 -7.49 1.74 18.70
CA PRO A 190 -7.95 0.43 19.20
C PRO A 190 -9.48 0.36 19.37
N TRP A 191 -10.13 -0.61 18.72
CA TRP A 191 -11.59 -0.75 18.70
C TRP A 191 -12.07 -1.75 19.76
N SER A 192 -12.17 -1.33 21.02
CA SER A 192 -12.62 -2.14 22.16
C SER A 192 -11.79 -3.41 22.44
N SER A 193 -11.68 -3.76 23.72
CA SER A 193 -10.87 -4.87 24.23
C SER A 193 -11.53 -6.25 24.13
N SER A 194 -12.80 -6.32 23.71
CA SER A 194 -13.45 -7.59 23.39
C SER A 194 -12.88 -8.14 22.09
N ARG A 195 -12.16 -9.27 22.16
CA ARG A 195 -11.87 -10.12 21.00
C ARG A 195 -13.21 -10.45 20.34
N ILE A 196 -13.56 -9.74 19.28
CA ILE A 196 -14.67 -10.15 18.42
C ILE A 196 -14.12 -11.33 17.66
N THR A 197 -14.52 -12.54 18.06
CA THR A 197 -14.44 -13.72 17.21
C THR A 197 -15.34 -13.43 16.01
N THR A 198 -14.76 -12.88 14.94
CA THR A 198 -15.46 -12.70 13.67
C THR A 198 -15.73 -14.10 13.13
N SER A 199 -16.94 -14.58 13.35
CA SER A 199 -17.55 -15.66 12.56
C SER A 199 -17.98 -15.06 11.22
N SER A 200 -17.02 -14.62 10.40
CA SER A 200 -17.29 -14.36 8.99
C SER A 200 -17.14 -15.68 8.23
N PRO A 201 -18.17 -16.15 7.49
CA PRO A 201 -18.13 -17.43 6.78
C PRO A 201 -17.14 -17.49 5.62
N ASP A 202 -16.49 -16.38 5.25
CA ASP A 202 -15.51 -16.33 4.15
C ASP A 202 -14.09 -16.77 4.56
N SER A 203 -13.93 -17.40 5.74
CA SER A 203 -12.66 -17.98 6.17
C SER A 203 -12.35 -19.29 5.43
N LEU A 204 -12.07 -19.20 4.14
CA LEU A 204 -11.32 -20.23 3.43
C LEU A 204 -9.85 -20.17 3.88
N ALA A 205 -9.57 -20.91 4.96
CA ALA A 205 -8.31 -21.58 5.28
C ALA A 205 -6.99 -20.78 5.18
N ASP A 206 -6.82 -19.73 5.99
CA ASP A 206 -5.53 -19.37 6.61
C ASP A 206 -5.73 -18.35 7.76
N SER A 207 -6.61 -18.67 8.72
CA SER A 207 -7.06 -17.73 9.76
C SER A 207 -6.03 -17.44 10.86
N THR A 208 -4.76 -17.80 10.66
CA THR A 208 -3.70 -17.71 11.68
C THR A 208 -2.59 -16.71 11.37
N ILE A 209 -2.65 -15.99 10.25
CA ILE A 209 -1.43 -15.33 9.73
C ILE A 209 -1.45 -13.81 9.81
N VAL A 210 -2.59 -13.11 9.68
CA VAL A 210 -2.60 -11.65 9.82
C VAL A 210 -2.84 -11.26 11.28
N PRO A 211 -2.10 -10.30 11.87
CA PRO A 211 -2.37 -9.83 13.23
C PRO A 211 -3.81 -9.34 13.38
N HIS A 212 -4.36 -9.50 14.57
CA HIS A 212 -5.69 -8.99 14.85
C HIS A 212 -5.69 -7.45 14.75
N GLU A 213 -6.81 -6.86 14.34
CA GLU A 213 -6.93 -5.41 14.13
C GLU A 213 -6.52 -4.60 15.36
N ASN A 214 -6.87 -5.08 16.56
CA ASN A 214 -6.42 -4.47 17.81
C ASN A 214 -4.89 -4.51 17.99
N ASP A 215 -4.21 -5.59 17.58
CA ASP A 215 -2.74 -5.66 17.66
C ASP A 215 -2.09 -4.66 16.69
N ILE A 216 -2.70 -4.46 15.52
CA ILE A 216 -2.28 -3.43 14.55
C ILE A 216 -2.49 -2.03 15.15
N ALA A 217 -3.66 -1.79 15.74
CA ALA A 217 -4.01 -0.50 16.33
C ALA A 217 -3.10 -0.15 17.51
N ASP A 218 -2.90 -1.07 18.45
CA ASP A 218 -2.05 -0.87 19.63
C ASP A 218 -0.60 -0.55 19.23
N LYS A 219 -0.13 -1.15 18.13
CA LYS A 219 1.25 -0.97 17.65
C LYS A 219 1.45 0.27 16.79
N PHE A 220 0.45 0.65 15.98
CA PHE A 220 0.65 1.64 14.91
C PHE A 220 -0.35 2.80 14.84
N SER A 221 -1.46 2.79 15.58
CA SER A 221 -2.49 3.86 15.52
C SER A 221 -1.92 5.28 15.60
N GLY A 222 -1.05 5.53 16.59
CA GLY A 222 -0.39 6.82 16.77
C GLY A 222 0.51 7.20 15.58
N GLN A 223 1.27 6.25 15.04
CA GLN A 223 2.13 6.49 13.87
C GLN A 223 1.31 6.77 12.62
N VAL A 224 0.28 5.96 12.34
CA VAL A 224 -0.58 6.14 11.16
C VAL A 224 -1.28 7.51 11.23
N THR A 225 -1.79 7.89 12.39
CA THR A 225 -2.46 9.19 12.58
C THR A 225 -1.51 10.37 12.39
N LEU A 226 -0.25 10.25 12.84
CA LEU A 226 0.78 11.25 12.58
C LEU A 226 1.17 11.28 11.09
N SER A 227 1.30 10.13 10.44
CA SER A 227 1.60 10.02 9.01
C SER A 227 0.51 10.66 8.15
N LEU A 228 -0.77 10.51 8.49
CA LEU A 228 -1.87 11.19 7.81
C LEU A 228 -1.70 12.72 7.83
N ALA A 229 -1.31 13.29 8.98
CA ALA A 229 -1.04 14.72 9.08
C ALA A 229 0.13 15.14 8.18
N HIS A 230 1.27 14.45 8.26
CA HIS A 230 2.47 14.81 7.49
C HIS A 230 2.26 14.67 5.97
N LEU A 231 1.58 13.63 5.53
CA LEU A 231 1.32 13.38 4.11
C LEU A 231 0.32 14.38 3.52
N SER A 232 -0.65 14.83 4.31
CA SER A 232 -1.72 15.72 3.83
C SER A 232 -1.41 17.21 3.99
N GLN A 233 -0.48 17.61 4.87
CA GLN A 233 -0.24 19.03 5.17
C GLN A 233 0.13 19.84 3.93
N TYR A 234 1.20 19.47 3.23
CA TYR A 234 1.64 20.20 2.03
C TYR A 234 0.53 20.22 0.98
N MET A 235 -0.09 19.06 0.73
CA MET A 235 -1.12 18.92 -0.27
C MET A 235 -2.33 19.84 0.03
N ILE A 236 -2.88 19.75 1.23
CA ILE A 236 -4.08 20.53 1.60
C ILE A 236 -3.77 22.02 1.69
N THR A 237 -2.64 22.41 2.27
CA THR A 237 -2.30 23.83 2.44
C THR A 237 -1.96 24.51 1.11
N THR A 238 -1.29 23.81 0.19
CA THR A 238 -0.92 24.35 -1.12
C THR A 238 -2.08 24.31 -2.12
N TYR A 239 -2.80 23.20 -2.22
CA TYR A 239 -3.78 23.01 -3.29
C TYR A 239 -5.22 23.39 -2.91
N CYS A 240 -5.58 23.33 -1.63
CA CYS A 240 -6.92 23.71 -1.16
C CYS A 240 -6.97 25.12 -0.54
N GLY A 241 -5.83 25.82 -0.46
CA GLY A 241 -5.76 27.17 0.11
C GLY A 241 -6.05 27.25 1.62
N VAL A 242 -6.05 26.11 2.31
CA VAL A 242 -6.24 26.03 3.76
C VAL A 242 -4.98 26.55 4.45
N SER A 243 -5.10 27.50 5.38
CA SER A 243 -3.94 27.98 6.12
C SER A 243 -3.35 26.89 7.02
N LEU A 244 -2.08 27.01 7.38
CA LEU A 244 -1.42 26.04 8.26
C LEU A 244 -2.11 25.94 9.64
N ASN A 245 -2.63 27.05 10.16
CA ASN A 245 -3.38 27.07 11.42
C ASN A 245 -4.72 26.33 11.29
N GLU A 246 -5.47 26.57 10.22
CA GLU A 246 -6.72 25.85 9.94
C GLU A 246 -6.48 24.35 9.77
N PHE A 247 -5.40 23.97 9.06
CA PHE A 247 -4.99 22.59 8.91
C PHE A 247 -4.71 21.91 10.27
N TYR A 248 -3.97 22.58 11.17
CA TYR A 248 -3.72 22.01 12.49
C TYR A 248 -4.98 21.88 13.35
N ILE A 249 -5.91 22.83 13.27
CA ILE A 249 -7.21 22.76 13.94
C ILE A 249 -8.03 21.58 13.37
N LEU A 250 -8.05 21.42 12.05
CA LEU A 250 -8.69 20.30 11.38
C LEU A 250 -8.10 18.97 11.86
N MET A 251 -6.77 18.82 11.85
CA MET A 251 -6.11 17.59 12.28
C MET A 251 -6.33 17.29 13.76
N ALA A 252 -6.41 18.30 14.64
CA ALA A 252 -6.80 18.10 16.04
C ALA A 252 -8.24 17.57 16.16
N SER A 253 -9.15 18.10 15.35
CA SER A 253 -10.55 17.66 15.30
C SER A 253 -10.69 16.23 14.75
N VAL A 254 -9.92 15.88 13.70
CA VAL A 254 -9.85 14.52 13.14
C VAL A 254 -9.39 13.51 14.20
N ARG A 255 -8.32 13.82 14.95
CA ARG A 255 -7.84 12.95 16.04
C ARG A 255 -8.91 12.73 17.09
N ASN A 256 -9.58 13.80 17.52
CA ASN A 256 -10.67 13.71 18.48
C ASN A 256 -11.83 12.84 17.97
N GLU A 257 -12.22 12.95 16.69
CA GLU A 257 -13.26 12.08 16.11
C GLU A 257 -12.84 10.60 16.04
N ILE A 258 -11.58 10.31 15.69
CA ILE A 258 -11.01 8.95 15.69
C ILE A 258 -11.05 8.35 17.11
N GLU A 259 -10.74 9.14 18.12
CA GLU A 259 -10.69 8.72 19.53
C GLU A 259 -12.07 8.50 20.17
N GLN A 260 -13.12 9.15 19.65
CA GLN A 260 -14.47 9.06 20.20
C GLN A 260 -15.14 7.69 19.99
N ARG A 261 -14.55 6.80 19.19
CA ARG A 261 -14.98 5.39 18.95
C ARG A 261 -16.41 5.21 18.43
N GLN A 262 -17.12 6.30 18.16
CA GLN A 262 -18.45 6.26 17.57
C GLN A 262 -18.40 5.59 16.19
N TYR A 263 -17.27 5.76 15.50
CA TYR A 263 -16.97 5.15 14.23
C TYR A 263 -15.66 4.37 14.33
N ARG A 264 -15.66 3.09 13.92
CA ARG A 264 -14.43 2.31 13.82
C ARG A 264 -13.65 2.78 12.59
N VAL A 265 -12.90 3.87 12.74
CA VAL A 265 -12.19 4.52 11.63
C VAL A 265 -10.92 3.76 11.28
N TYR A 266 -10.75 3.42 10.01
CA TYR A 266 -9.56 2.73 9.49
C TYR A 266 -9.10 3.31 8.16
N LEU A 267 -7.83 3.05 7.86
CA LEU A 267 -7.23 3.18 6.54
C LEU A 267 -7.26 1.81 5.85
N PRO A 268 -7.87 1.65 4.66
CA PRO A 268 -7.83 0.39 3.92
C PRO A 268 -6.44 0.14 3.32
N LEU A 269 -5.95 -1.10 3.44
CA LEU A 269 -4.74 -1.63 2.79
C LEU A 269 -5.07 -2.84 1.91
#